data_AF-A0A9D6KEC4-F1
#
_entry.id   AF-A0A9D6KEC4-F1
#
_cell.length_a   1.000
_cell.length_b   1.000
_cell.length_c   1.000
_cell.angle_alpha   90.00
_cell.angle_beta   90.00
_cell.angle_gamma   90.00
#
_symmetry.space_group_name_H-M   'P 1'
#
loop_
_entity.id
_entity.type
_entity.pdbx_description
1 polymer ?
#
loop_
_entity_poly.entity_id
_entity_poly.type
_entity_poly.pdbx_seq_one_letter_code
_entity_poly.pdbx_strand_id
1 'polypeptide(L)'
;MSARAPVGFVYVNGHVVPAAGARVSVFDRGFLYGDGLFETMRSYRGALFGLSEHLARLRASARWLRIPVPSIDWSRAIERLLRRNDWLVGDAAVRITLTRGPGRPGLLPPAAVTPTVLIVATMIGLEVARAQRRGARVTLLPFARAGATAGHKTLDYVPAILGRMQAQRVNAFEALYVTPRGHVTEGTTSNLFVVRRGALLTPPLDSTAGVLPGVTRRLVMDLARTLTLRVRECRVPVRELLAAEEAFCTSSVVEIVPIVRVDNRPIADGRCGALTRQLQLGYRARVGRAS
;
A
#
# COMPACT_ATOMS: atom_id res chain seq x y z
N MET A 1 18.32 -11.81 -2.42
CA MET A 1 17.75 -11.64 -3.78
C MET A 1 18.85 -11.11 -4.67
N SER A 2 19.16 -11.82 -5.77
CA SER A 2 20.15 -11.37 -6.76
C SER A 2 19.67 -10.06 -7.40
N ALA A 3 20.53 -9.04 -7.39
CA ALA A 3 20.29 -7.73 -7.98
C ALA A 3 20.38 -7.79 -9.52
N ARG A 4 19.50 -8.59 -10.16
CA ARG A 4 19.34 -8.48 -11.60
C ARG A 4 18.71 -7.13 -11.92
N ALA A 5 19.25 -6.45 -12.92
CA ALA A 5 18.66 -5.23 -13.46
C ALA A 5 17.18 -5.50 -13.81
N PRO A 6 16.29 -4.52 -13.60
CA PRO A 6 14.88 -4.68 -13.95
C PRO A 6 14.75 -5.04 -15.44
N VAL A 7 14.17 -6.20 -15.72
CA VAL A 7 13.88 -6.68 -17.08
C VAL A 7 12.48 -6.18 -17.47
N GLY A 8 12.31 -5.73 -18.70
CA GLY A 8 11.02 -5.31 -19.26
C GLY A 8 10.98 -3.84 -19.65
N PHE A 9 9.77 -3.28 -19.64
CA PHE A 9 9.47 -1.89 -20.01
C PHE A 9 8.84 -1.15 -18.84
N VAL A 10 9.04 0.18 -18.80
CA VAL A 10 8.42 1.11 -17.86
C VAL A 10 7.83 2.30 -18.62
N TYR A 11 6.89 3.00 -18.01
CA TYR A 11 6.36 4.25 -18.56
C TYR A 11 7.08 5.44 -17.91
N VAL A 12 7.65 6.34 -18.71
CA VAL A 12 8.24 7.60 -18.24
C VAL A 12 7.71 8.74 -19.11
N ASN A 13 7.04 9.71 -18.49
CA ASN A 13 6.60 10.97 -19.12
C ASN A 13 5.90 10.81 -20.49
N GLY A 14 5.00 9.84 -20.66
CA GLY A 14 4.27 9.62 -21.92
C GLY A 14 4.72 8.39 -22.72
N HIS A 15 5.94 7.90 -22.44
CA HIS A 15 6.61 6.92 -23.29
C HIS A 15 6.84 5.60 -22.55
N VAL A 16 6.56 4.49 -23.23
CA VAL A 16 6.93 3.15 -22.75
C VAL A 16 8.31 2.82 -23.28
N VAL A 17 9.29 2.69 -22.40
CA VAL A 17 10.72 2.53 -22.73
C VAL A 17 11.30 1.30 -22.04
N PRO A 18 12.38 0.69 -22.58
CA PRO A 18 13.08 -0.39 -21.88
C PRO A 18 13.55 0.05 -20.49
N ALA A 19 13.31 -0.77 -19.48
CA ALA A 19 13.61 -0.44 -18.07
C ALA A 19 15.09 -0.14 -17.85
N ALA A 20 16.00 -0.86 -18.52
CA ALA A 20 17.45 -0.65 -18.43
C ALA A 20 17.91 0.73 -18.94
N GLY A 21 17.15 1.37 -19.84
CA GLY A 21 17.45 2.68 -20.40
C GLY A 21 16.62 3.82 -19.80
N ALA A 22 15.69 3.51 -18.88
CA ALA A 22 14.81 4.50 -18.28
C ALA A 22 15.59 5.46 -17.37
N ARG A 23 15.41 6.77 -17.55
CA ARG A 23 16.11 7.80 -16.78
C ARG A 23 15.13 8.87 -16.30
N VAL A 24 15.43 9.45 -15.15
CA VAL A 24 14.86 10.70 -14.64
C VAL A 24 16.00 11.69 -14.42
N SER A 25 15.68 12.99 -14.36
CA SER A 25 16.70 14.01 -14.08
C SER A 25 17.28 13.82 -12.68
N VAL A 26 18.59 13.99 -12.53
CA VAL A 26 19.23 14.06 -11.19
C VAL A 26 18.78 15.28 -10.40
N PHE A 27 18.23 16.29 -11.08
CA PHE A 27 17.63 17.47 -10.48
C PHE A 27 16.13 17.29 -10.20
N ASP A 28 15.58 16.10 -10.40
CA ASP A 28 14.21 15.80 -10.03
C ASP A 28 14.05 15.92 -8.51
N ARG A 29 13.11 16.74 -8.07
CA ARG A 29 12.90 17.01 -6.65
C ARG A 29 12.37 15.79 -5.89
N GLY A 30 11.72 14.86 -6.57
CA GLY A 30 11.36 13.57 -5.99
C GLY A 30 12.59 12.74 -5.65
N PHE A 31 13.64 12.81 -6.46
CA PHE A 31 14.93 12.15 -6.20
C PHE A 31 15.72 12.87 -5.09
N LEU A 32 15.81 14.21 -5.16
CA LEU A 32 16.61 14.98 -4.21
C LEU A 32 15.99 15.11 -2.80
N TYR A 33 14.66 15.19 -2.71
CA TYR A 33 13.96 15.60 -1.48
C TYR A 33 12.78 14.71 -1.11
N GLY A 34 12.45 13.69 -1.91
CA GLY A 34 11.19 12.94 -1.73
C GLY A 34 9.94 13.78 -2.04
N ASP A 35 10.09 14.90 -2.78
CA ASP A 35 9.01 15.82 -3.17
C ASP A 35 8.13 15.21 -4.27
N GLY A 36 7.32 14.25 -3.85
CA GLY A 36 6.46 13.48 -4.73
C GLY A 36 5.55 12.52 -3.98
N LEU A 37 4.74 11.84 -4.77
CA LEU A 37 3.68 10.95 -4.36
C LEU A 37 3.75 9.66 -5.15
N PHE A 38 3.08 8.64 -4.64
CA PHE A 38 2.87 7.44 -5.44
C PHE A 38 1.54 6.76 -5.12
N GLU A 39 1.09 5.96 -6.07
CA GLU A 39 0.04 4.99 -5.88
C GLU A 39 0.52 3.59 -6.22
N THR A 40 -0.11 2.58 -5.63
CA THR A 40 0.14 1.18 -5.99
C THR A 40 -1.16 0.42 -5.95
N MET A 41 -1.54 -0.15 -7.08
CA MET A 41 -2.76 -0.92 -7.28
C MET A 41 -2.42 -2.29 -7.85
N ARG A 42 -3.41 -3.18 -7.88
CA ARG A 42 -3.26 -4.49 -8.52
C ARG A 42 -4.05 -4.53 -9.82
N SER A 43 -3.40 -5.03 -10.85
CA SER A 43 -4.02 -5.51 -12.07
C SER A 43 -4.29 -7.00 -11.90
N TYR A 44 -5.50 -7.43 -12.21
CA TYR A 44 -5.92 -8.82 -12.25
C TYR A 44 -6.10 -9.21 -13.71
N ARG A 45 -5.16 -9.98 -14.26
CA ARG A 45 -5.16 -10.35 -15.69
C ARG A 45 -5.41 -9.14 -16.61
N GLY A 46 -4.64 -8.08 -16.42
CA GLY A 46 -4.75 -6.84 -17.19
C GLY A 46 -5.79 -5.84 -16.67
N ALA A 47 -6.83 -6.26 -15.94
CA ALA A 47 -7.87 -5.37 -15.43
C ALA A 47 -7.43 -4.65 -14.14
N LEU A 48 -7.49 -3.32 -14.10
CA LEU A 48 -7.09 -2.53 -12.94
C LEU A 48 -8.21 -2.43 -11.91
N PHE A 49 -7.92 -2.84 -10.67
CA PHE A 49 -8.87 -2.72 -9.58
C PHE A 49 -8.71 -1.40 -8.83
N GLY A 50 -9.81 -0.65 -8.71
CA GLY A 50 -9.88 0.57 -7.90
C GLY A 50 -9.11 1.77 -8.49
N LEU A 51 -8.89 1.81 -9.81
CA LEU A 51 -8.11 2.88 -10.46
C LEU A 51 -8.64 4.28 -10.09
N SER A 52 -9.96 4.47 -10.12
CA SER A 52 -10.59 5.75 -9.79
C SER A 52 -10.32 6.19 -8.36
N GLU A 53 -10.41 5.28 -7.39
CA GLU A 53 -10.16 5.50 -5.98
C GLU A 53 -8.67 5.80 -5.71
N HIS A 54 -7.78 5.06 -6.37
CA HIS A 54 -6.35 5.30 -6.32
C HIS A 54 -5.99 6.69 -6.87
N LEU A 55 -6.52 7.06 -8.05
CA LEU A 55 -6.30 8.38 -8.63
C LEU A 55 -6.93 9.50 -7.81
N ALA A 56 -8.08 9.28 -7.18
CA ALA A 56 -8.69 10.25 -6.27
C ALA A 56 -7.76 10.54 -5.07
N ARG A 57 -7.16 9.51 -4.46
CA ARG A 57 -6.20 9.69 -3.36
C ARG A 57 -4.90 10.36 -3.81
N LEU A 58 -4.40 10.02 -5.00
CA LEU A 58 -3.26 10.70 -5.62
C LEU A 58 -3.54 12.20 -5.80
N ARG A 59 -4.68 12.55 -6.39
CA ARG A 59 -5.10 13.95 -6.62
C ARG A 59 -5.30 14.71 -5.30
N ALA A 60 -5.87 14.08 -4.28
CA ALA A 60 -6.02 14.71 -2.97
C ALA A 60 -4.67 15.04 -2.34
N SER A 61 -3.71 14.10 -2.40
CA SER A 61 -2.35 14.32 -1.89
C SER A 61 -1.56 15.33 -2.74
N ALA A 62 -1.77 15.33 -4.06
CA ALA A 62 -1.14 16.28 -4.98
C ALA A 62 -1.64 17.71 -4.75
N ARG A 63 -2.94 17.87 -4.47
CA ARG A 63 -3.51 19.17 -4.08
C ARG A 63 -2.90 19.69 -2.79
N TRP A 64 -2.72 18.82 -1.79
CA TRP A 64 -2.06 19.18 -0.53
C TRP A 64 -0.61 19.64 -0.73
N LEU A 65 0.17 18.93 -1.56
CA LEU A 65 1.54 19.33 -1.93
C LEU A 65 1.63 20.42 -3.00
N ARG A 66 0.50 20.89 -3.55
CA ARG A 66 0.45 21.80 -4.70
C ARG A 66 1.27 21.29 -5.89
N ILE A 67 1.24 19.98 -6.15
CA ILE A 67 1.83 19.37 -7.34
C ILE A 67 0.72 19.24 -8.39
N PRO A 68 0.87 19.81 -9.60
CA PRO A 68 -0.12 19.64 -10.64
C PRO A 68 -0.18 18.16 -11.07
N VAL A 69 -1.38 17.61 -11.22
CA VAL A 69 -1.56 16.25 -11.78
C VAL A 69 -1.78 16.39 -13.28
N PRO A 70 -0.92 15.81 -14.13
CA PRO A 70 -1.07 15.92 -15.57
C PRO A 70 -2.35 15.23 -16.05
N SER A 71 -2.95 15.78 -17.11
CA SER A 71 -4.08 15.15 -17.80
C SER A 71 -3.57 13.97 -18.63
N ILE A 72 -3.67 12.76 -18.07
CA ILE A 72 -3.23 11.51 -18.68
C ILE A 72 -4.42 10.55 -18.67
N ASP A 73 -4.60 9.82 -19.78
CA ASP A 73 -5.41 8.60 -19.78
C ASP A 73 -4.64 7.49 -19.06
N TRP A 74 -4.77 7.46 -17.73
CA TRP A 74 -4.05 6.55 -16.86
C TRP A 74 -4.35 5.08 -17.18
N SER A 75 -5.60 4.77 -17.54
CA SER A 75 -6.00 3.40 -17.87
C SER A 75 -5.23 2.92 -19.11
N ARG A 76 -5.28 3.71 -20.19
CA ARG A 76 -4.58 3.39 -21.44
C ARG A 76 -3.07 3.37 -21.29
N ALA A 77 -2.50 4.27 -20.49
CA ALA A 77 -1.06 4.29 -20.22
C ALA A 77 -0.60 2.99 -19.51
N ILE A 78 -1.35 2.55 -18.51
CA ILE A 78 -1.05 1.31 -17.77
C ILE A 78 -1.29 0.08 -18.64
N GLU A 79 -2.40 0.02 -19.38
CA GLU A 79 -2.70 -1.10 -20.28
C GLU A 79 -1.60 -1.28 -21.33
N ARG A 80 -1.16 -0.19 -21.97
CA ARG A 80 -0.02 -0.22 -22.91
C ARG A 80 1.25 -0.77 -22.26
N LEU A 81 1.52 -0.37 -21.02
CA LEU A 81 2.69 -0.85 -20.27
C LEU A 81 2.58 -2.35 -19.96
N LEU A 82 1.42 -2.82 -19.48
CA LEU A 82 1.21 -4.24 -19.16
C LEU A 82 1.28 -5.11 -20.41
N ARG A 83 0.67 -4.66 -21.52
CA ARG A 83 0.74 -5.32 -22.82
C ARG A 83 2.18 -5.44 -23.32
N ARG A 84 2.97 -4.37 -23.18
CA ARG A 84 4.36 -4.36 -23.64
C ARG A 84 5.28 -5.29 -22.83
N ASN A 85 4.86 -5.68 -21.62
CA ASN A 85 5.56 -6.64 -20.77
C ASN A 85 4.95 -8.05 -20.81
N ASP A 86 3.94 -8.32 -21.66
CA ASP A 86 3.23 -9.60 -21.72
C ASP A 86 2.56 -10.02 -20.38
N TRP A 87 2.15 -9.04 -19.57
CA TRP A 87 1.57 -9.26 -18.23
C TRP A 87 0.05 -9.11 -18.18
N LEU A 88 -0.64 -9.23 -19.32
CA LEU A 88 -2.10 -9.20 -19.37
C LEU A 88 -2.75 -10.51 -18.89
N VAL A 89 -1.99 -11.61 -18.77
CA VAL A 89 -2.54 -12.93 -18.42
C VAL A 89 -2.40 -13.29 -16.94
N GLY A 90 -1.68 -12.49 -16.17
CA GLY A 90 -1.48 -12.71 -14.74
C GLY A 90 -1.63 -11.43 -13.93
N ASP A 91 -1.45 -11.55 -12.63
CA ASP A 91 -1.66 -10.43 -11.73
C ASP A 91 -0.37 -9.63 -11.57
N ALA A 92 -0.49 -8.31 -11.62
CA ALA A 92 0.63 -7.39 -11.50
C ALA A 92 0.34 -6.29 -10.47
N ALA A 93 1.34 -5.94 -9.67
CA ALA A 93 1.35 -4.69 -8.93
C ALA A 93 1.76 -3.57 -9.88
N VAL A 94 0.93 -2.53 -9.99
CA VAL A 94 1.21 -1.34 -10.81
C VAL A 94 1.41 -0.16 -9.88
N ARG A 95 2.59 0.45 -9.95
CA ARG A 95 2.98 1.64 -9.18
C ARG A 95 3.01 2.85 -10.11
N ILE A 96 2.21 3.87 -9.79
CA ILE A 96 2.34 5.22 -10.35
C ILE A 96 3.19 6.05 -9.39
N THR A 97 4.19 6.75 -9.88
CA THR A 97 4.97 7.74 -9.14
C THR A 97 4.84 9.09 -9.83
N LEU A 98 4.50 10.12 -9.05
CA LEU A 98 4.35 11.51 -9.50
C LEU A 98 5.27 12.37 -8.65
N THR A 99 6.30 12.97 -9.25
CA THR A 99 7.16 13.94 -8.55
C THR A 99 6.80 15.35 -8.99
N ARG A 100 7.27 16.36 -8.24
CA ARG A 100 7.18 17.75 -8.70
C ARG A 100 7.98 18.00 -9.98
N GLY A 101 8.90 17.10 -10.33
CA GLY A 101 9.75 17.19 -11.50
C GLY A 101 11.08 17.88 -11.23
N PRO A 102 11.86 18.14 -12.30
CA PRO A 102 13.15 18.83 -12.22
C PRO A 102 13.02 20.28 -11.79
N GLY A 103 14.00 20.80 -11.06
CA GLY A 103 14.09 22.22 -10.73
C GLY A 103 15.43 22.60 -10.12
N ARG A 104 15.66 23.91 -9.93
CA ARG A 104 16.83 24.40 -9.20
C ARG A 104 16.86 23.78 -7.79
N PRO A 105 18.03 23.33 -7.29
CA PRO A 105 18.15 22.84 -5.93
C PRO A 105 17.70 23.89 -4.90
N GLY A 106 17.04 23.42 -3.84
CA GLY A 106 16.45 24.25 -2.78
C GLY A 106 15.11 23.69 -2.30
N LEU A 107 14.74 23.95 -1.05
CA LEU A 107 13.51 23.40 -0.49
C LEU A 107 12.25 24.07 -1.04
N LEU A 108 12.30 25.38 -1.31
CA LEU A 108 11.17 26.12 -1.88
C LEU A 108 10.90 25.63 -3.33
N PRO A 109 9.68 25.17 -3.65
CA PRO A 109 9.35 24.78 -5.02
C PRO A 109 9.41 25.94 -6.01
N PRO A 110 9.80 25.69 -7.29
CA PRO A 110 9.68 26.68 -8.35
C PRO A 110 8.21 27.08 -8.59
N ALA A 111 7.99 28.29 -9.12
CA ALA A 111 6.66 28.78 -9.45
C ALA A 111 5.98 27.98 -10.57
N ALA A 112 6.75 27.59 -11.59
CA ALA A 112 6.30 26.72 -12.69
C ALA A 112 7.08 25.41 -12.64
N VAL A 113 6.36 24.29 -12.77
CA VAL A 113 6.94 22.94 -12.68
C VAL A 113 6.34 22.03 -13.75
N THR A 114 7.13 21.07 -14.22
CA THR A 114 6.66 19.98 -15.08
C THR A 114 6.82 18.66 -14.32
N PRO A 115 5.73 18.09 -13.76
CA PRO A 115 5.80 16.86 -12.98
C PRO A 115 6.40 15.69 -13.77
N THR A 116 7.22 14.89 -13.11
CA THR A 116 7.66 13.60 -13.67
C THR A 116 6.63 12.53 -13.32
N VAL A 117 6.22 11.74 -14.32
CA VAL A 117 5.35 10.57 -14.15
C VAL A 117 6.11 9.31 -14.52
N LEU A 118 6.24 8.40 -13.57
CA LEU A 118 6.81 7.07 -13.74
C LEU A 118 5.76 6.01 -13.42
N ILE A 119 5.54 5.04 -14.31
CA ILE A 119 4.73 3.85 -14.02
C ILE A 119 5.61 2.61 -14.16
N VAL A 120 5.65 1.83 -13.08
CA VAL A 120 6.35 0.55 -13.01
C VAL A 120 5.32 -0.53 -12.70
N ALA A 121 5.46 -1.69 -13.34
CA ALA A 121 4.68 -2.87 -13.01
C ALA A 121 5.61 -4.03 -12.61
N THR A 122 5.12 -4.92 -11.76
CA THR A 122 5.81 -6.16 -11.38
C THR A 122 4.79 -7.26 -11.15
N MET A 123 5.08 -8.48 -11.60
CA MET A 123 4.24 -9.64 -11.33
C MET A 123 4.09 -9.92 -9.82
N ILE A 124 2.89 -10.34 -9.41
CA ILE A 124 2.62 -10.74 -8.02
C ILE A 124 3.25 -12.11 -7.76
N GLY A 125 4.07 -12.21 -6.71
CA GLY A 125 4.73 -13.45 -6.33
C GLY A 125 3.85 -14.44 -5.58
N LEU A 126 4.23 -15.72 -5.61
CA LEU A 126 3.50 -16.83 -4.98
C LEU A 126 3.45 -16.71 -3.45
N GLU A 127 4.39 -15.99 -2.85
CA GLU A 127 4.44 -15.72 -1.40
C GLU A 127 3.20 -14.99 -0.90
N VAL A 128 2.58 -14.12 -1.72
CA VAL A 128 1.34 -13.43 -1.38
C VAL A 128 0.21 -14.45 -1.21
N ALA A 129 0.01 -15.33 -2.19
CA ALA A 129 -1.02 -16.37 -2.11
C ALA A 129 -0.77 -17.35 -0.95
N ARG A 130 0.50 -17.66 -0.63
CA ARG A 130 0.85 -18.47 0.54
C ARG A 130 0.48 -17.76 1.85
N ALA A 131 0.79 -16.47 1.98
CA ALA A 131 0.46 -15.67 3.16
C ALA A 131 -1.06 -15.51 3.36
N GLN A 132 -1.82 -15.27 2.29
CA GLN A 132 -3.29 -15.18 2.35
C GLN A 132 -3.92 -16.50 2.81
N ARG A 133 -3.36 -17.64 2.39
CA ARG A 133 -3.85 -18.97 2.79
C ARG A 133 -3.42 -19.36 4.20
N ARG A 134 -2.15 -19.22 4.56
CA ARG A 134 -1.61 -19.74 5.82
C ARG A 134 -1.66 -18.74 6.97
N GLY A 135 -1.90 -17.47 6.66
CA GLY A 135 -1.60 -16.38 7.57
C GLY A 135 -0.11 -16.08 7.62
N ALA A 136 0.22 -14.98 8.26
CA ALA A 136 1.56 -14.46 8.34
C ALA A 136 1.95 -14.03 9.76
N ARG A 137 3.27 -14.05 10.00
CA ARG A 137 3.89 -13.40 11.15
C ARG A 137 4.06 -11.92 10.86
N VAL A 138 3.78 -11.07 11.84
CA VAL A 138 4.16 -9.65 11.83
C VAL A 138 5.08 -9.32 13.01
N THR A 139 5.77 -8.19 12.95
CA THR A 139 6.57 -7.67 14.08
C THR A 139 6.15 -6.25 14.44
N LEU A 140 6.33 -5.85 15.70
CA LEU A 140 6.04 -4.51 16.16
C LEU A 140 7.26 -3.60 16.02
N LEU A 141 7.07 -2.40 15.49
CA LEU A 141 8.12 -1.38 15.38
C LEU A 141 8.09 -0.48 16.62
N PRO A 142 9.26 -0.07 17.15
CA PRO A 142 9.34 0.82 18.31
C PRO A 142 9.10 2.30 17.94
N PHE A 143 8.60 2.58 16.75
CA PHE A 143 8.36 3.93 16.23
C PHE A 143 7.07 4.00 15.42
N ALA A 144 6.55 5.22 15.28
CA ALA A 144 5.37 5.52 14.50
C ALA A 144 5.74 6.12 13.13
N ARG A 145 4.81 5.97 12.17
CA ARG A 145 4.75 6.86 11.02
C ARG A 145 4.07 8.15 11.48
N ALA A 146 4.86 9.17 11.83
CA ALA A 146 4.39 10.45 12.32
C ALA A 146 4.90 11.60 11.44
N GLY A 147 4.24 12.75 11.53
CA GLY A 147 4.69 13.99 10.87
C GLY A 147 3.62 14.66 10.02
N ALA A 148 4.00 15.76 9.37
CA ALA A 148 3.12 16.59 8.57
C ALA A 148 2.52 15.89 7.34
N THR A 149 3.10 14.76 6.93
CA THR A 149 2.69 13.96 5.75
C THR A 149 1.71 12.83 6.11
N ALA A 150 1.29 12.74 7.37
CA ALA A 150 0.29 11.78 7.84
C ALA A 150 -0.94 11.74 6.93
N GLY A 151 -1.39 10.53 6.57
CA GLY A 151 -2.54 10.33 5.67
C GLY A 151 -2.25 10.53 4.17
N HIS A 152 -1.03 10.95 3.79
CA HIS A 152 -0.60 11.09 2.40
C HIS A 152 0.40 10.02 1.98
N LYS A 153 0.29 9.55 0.73
CA LYS A 153 1.18 8.50 0.17
C LYS A 153 2.38 9.15 -0.55
N THR A 154 3.29 9.71 0.25
CA THR A 154 4.49 10.42 -0.23
C THR A 154 5.64 9.48 -0.56
N LEU A 155 6.72 10.02 -1.15
CA LEU A 155 7.97 9.28 -1.39
C LEU A 155 8.86 9.15 -0.14
N ASP A 156 8.50 9.78 0.98
CA ASP A 156 9.19 9.62 2.26
C ASP A 156 8.88 8.25 2.88
N TYR A 157 9.63 7.24 2.44
CA TYR A 157 9.43 5.84 2.81
C TYR A 157 10.61 5.24 3.58
N VAL A 158 11.59 6.05 4.02
CA VAL A 158 12.71 5.57 4.85
C VAL A 158 12.22 4.85 6.11
N PRO A 159 11.21 5.36 6.87
CA PRO A 159 10.67 4.62 8.02
C PRO A 159 10.04 3.27 7.63
N ALA A 160 9.46 3.17 6.44
CA ALA A 160 8.91 1.92 5.91
C ALA A 160 10.03 0.93 5.59
N ILE A 161 11.11 1.40 4.95
CA ILE A 161 12.29 0.59 4.63
C ILE A 161 12.92 0.02 5.91
N LEU A 162 13.14 0.86 6.93
CA LEU A 162 13.66 0.40 8.22
C LEU A 162 12.76 -0.69 8.85
N GLY A 163 11.44 -0.48 8.80
CA GLY A 163 10.48 -1.47 9.27
C GLY A 163 10.51 -2.78 8.49
N ARG A 164 10.65 -2.72 7.16
CA ARG A 164 10.81 -3.90 6.29
C ARG A 164 12.10 -4.67 6.61
N MET A 165 13.21 -3.96 6.84
CA MET A 165 14.47 -4.58 7.24
C MET A 165 14.33 -5.30 8.60
N GLN A 166 13.63 -4.69 9.56
CA GLN A 166 13.34 -5.34 10.84
C GLN A 166 12.45 -6.58 10.66
N ALA A 167 11.38 -6.48 9.88
CA ALA A 167 10.51 -7.63 9.58
C ALA A 167 11.30 -8.79 8.97
N GLN A 168 12.17 -8.49 7.99
CA GLN A 168 12.99 -9.49 7.32
C GLN A 168 13.92 -10.23 8.30
N ARG A 169 14.57 -9.52 9.23
CA ARG A 169 15.47 -10.14 10.23
C ARG A 169 14.79 -11.19 11.10
N VAL A 170 13.49 -11.05 11.34
CA VAL A 170 12.70 -11.96 12.18
C VAL A 170 11.74 -12.84 11.37
N ASN A 171 11.93 -12.92 10.05
CA ASN A 171 11.07 -13.65 9.12
C ASN A 171 9.58 -13.28 9.25
N ALA A 172 9.29 -12.02 9.55
CA ALA A 172 7.94 -11.47 9.52
C ALA A 172 7.59 -10.99 8.11
N PHE A 173 6.34 -11.24 7.72
CA PHE A 173 5.78 -10.80 6.45
C PHE A 173 5.61 -9.29 6.39
N GLU A 174 5.25 -8.67 7.53
CA GLU A 174 5.03 -7.23 7.67
C GLU A 174 5.46 -6.73 9.05
N ALA A 175 5.74 -5.43 9.15
CA ALA A 175 5.99 -4.76 10.41
C ALA A 175 4.92 -3.69 10.68
N LEU A 176 4.45 -3.61 11.91
CA LEU A 176 3.38 -2.70 12.36
C LEU A 176 3.97 -1.56 13.18
N TYR A 177 3.63 -0.33 12.82
CA TYR A 177 4.00 0.86 13.58
C TYR A 177 3.29 0.91 14.93
N VAL A 178 4.02 1.34 15.96
CA VAL A 178 3.49 1.57 17.30
C VAL A 178 3.74 3.01 17.71
N THR A 179 2.68 3.69 18.13
CA THR A 179 2.76 5.06 18.65
C THR A 179 3.46 5.10 20.00
N PRO A 180 4.05 6.25 20.40
CA PRO A 180 4.60 6.43 21.74
C PRO A 180 3.59 6.16 22.88
N ARG A 181 2.28 6.24 22.58
CA ARG A 181 1.19 5.92 23.51
C ARG A 181 0.82 4.43 23.54
N GLY A 182 1.60 3.54 22.91
CA GLY A 182 1.37 2.09 22.91
C GLY A 182 0.20 1.61 22.03
N HIS A 183 -0.20 2.40 21.04
CA HIS A 183 -1.24 2.01 20.07
C HIS A 183 -0.61 1.60 18.74
N VAL A 184 -1.10 0.49 18.17
CA VAL A 184 -0.78 0.04 16.83
C VAL A 184 -1.56 0.87 15.81
N THR A 185 -0.96 1.23 14.68
CA THR A 185 -1.61 2.06 13.64
C THR A 185 -1.77 1.29 12.33
N GLU A 186 -0.69 1.15 11.57
CA GLU A 186 -0.69 0.43 10.30
C GLU A 186 0.63 -0.30 10.10
N GLY A 187 0.68 -1.15 9.07
CA GLY A 187 1.91 -1.77 8.62
C GLY A 187 2.75 -0.84 7.73
N THR A 188 3.98 -1.24 7.41
CA THR A 188 4.84 -0.44 6.53
C THR A 188 4.24 -0.20 5.14
N THR A 189 3.42 -1.14 4.65
CA THR A 189 2.75 -1.07 3.34
C THR A 189 1.27 -1.47 3.37
N SER A 190 0.65 -1.58 4.55
CA SER A 190 -0.70 -2.14 4.72
C SER A 190 -1.47 -1.48 5.86
N ASN A 191 -2.80 -1.45 5.83
CA ASN A 191 -3.61 -1.10 7.00
C ASN A 191 -3.86 -2.33 7.91
N LEU A 192 -4.22 -2.10 9.18
CA LEU A 192 -4.48 -3.14 10.19
C LEU A 192 -5.97 -3.23 10.53
N PHE A 193 -6.44 -4.46 10.73
CA PHE A 193 -7.74 -4.78 11.33
C PHE A 193 -7.58 -5.80 12.45
N VAL A 194 -8.41 -5.66 13.48
CA VAL A 194 -8.45 -6.52 14.66
C VAL A 194 -9.90 -6.87 14.95
N VAL A 195 -10.20 -8.16 15.08
CA VAL A 195 -11.50 -8.68 15.52
C VAL A 195 -11.42 -8.93 17.01
N ARG A 196 -12.28 -8.25 17.77
CA ARG A 196 -12.31 -8.37 19.23
C ARG A 196 -13.70 -8.09 19.76
N ARG A 197 -14.23 -8.96 20.61
CA ARG A 197 -15.54 -8.84 21.26
C ARG A 197 -16.66 -8.61 20.23
N GLY A 198 -16.63 -9.38 19.14
CA GLY A 198 -17.63 -9.32 18.08
C GLY A 198 -17.62 -8.04 17.22
N ALA A 199 -16.57 -7.22 17.30
CA ALA A 199 -16.41 -6.02 16.49
C ALA A 199 -15.14 -6.05 15.65
N LEU A 200 -15.21 -5.46 14.45
CA LEU A 200 -14.07 -5.22 13.57
C LEU A 200 -13.49 -3.84 13.89
N LEU A 201 -12.34 -3.83 14.55
CA LEU A 201 -11.60 -2.63 14.96
C LEU A 201 -10.53 -2.29 13.92
N THR A 202 -10.35 -1.01 13.64
CA THR A 202 -9.21 -0.51 12.85
C THR A 202 -8.77 0.86 13.35
N PRO A 203 -7.47 1.19 13.33
CA PRO A 203 -7.02 2.52 13.72
C PRO A 203 -7.68 3.65 12.89
N PRO A 204 -8.00 4.81 13.52
CA PRO A 204 -8.72 5.90 12.87
C PRO A 204 -7.83 6.66 11.88
N LEU A 205 -8.44 7.43 10.98
CA LEU A 205 -7.74 8.24 9.97
C LEU A 205 -7.35 9.66 10.45
N ASP A 206 -7.37 9.91 11.76
CA ASP A 206 -6.99 11.21 12.30
C ASP A 206 -5.46 11.42 12.29
N SER A 207 -5.04 12.69 12.41
CA SER A 207 -3.63 13.10 12.34
C SER A 207 -2.75 12.46 13.43
N THR A 208 -3.33 12.09 14.56
CA THR A 208 -2.58 11.48 15.67
C THR A 208 -2.41 9.97 15.49
N ALA A 209 -3.17 9.33 14.60
CA ALA A 209 -2.93 7.95 14.16
C ALA A 209 -2.01 7.90 12.94
N GLY A 210 -2.12 8.89 12.05
CA GLY A 210 -1.27 9.03 10.86
C GLY A 210 -1.46 7.93 9.82
N VAL A 211 -2.56 7.18 9.91
CA VAL A 211 -2.87 6.02 9.08
C VAL A 211 -3.22 6.47 7.66
N LEU A 212 -2.70 5.76 6.66
CA LEU A 212 -3.05 6.01 5.28
C LEU A 212 -4.50 5.57 5.00
N PRO A 213 -5.35 6.39 4.35
CA PRO A 213 -6.69 5.99 3.94
C PRO A 213 -6.63 4.97 2.80
N GLY A 214 -6.45 3.69 3.14
CA GLY A 214 -6.35 2.57 2.20
C GLY A 214 -7.60 2.38 1.34
N VAL A 215 -7.42 2.17 0.03
CA VAL A 215 -8.50 1.75 -0.88
C VAL A 215 -9.05 0.40 -0.45
N THR A 216 -8.18 -0.60 -0.23
CA THR A 216 -8.57 -1.91 0.31
C THR A 216 -9.17 -1.82 1.70
N ARG A 217 -8.66 -0.93 2.57
CA ARG A 217 -9.25 -0.69 3.91
C ARG A 217 -10.70 -0.27 3.78
N ARG A 218 -11.02 0.72 2.93
CA ARG A 218 -12.39 1.17 2.71
C ARG A 218 -13.28 0.02 2.24
N LEU A 219 -12.83 -0.72 1.23
CA LEU A 219 -13.59 -1.86 0.70
C LEU A 219 -13.85 -2.94 1.76
N VAL A 220 -12.86 -3.29 2.57
CA VAL A 220 -13.03 -4.26 3.67
C VAL A 220 -14.06 -3.78 4.68
N MET A 221 -14.04 -2.50 5.04
CA MET A 221 -15.05 -1.93 5.95
C MET A 221 -16.45 -2.01 5.33
N ASP A 222 -16.58 -1.74 4.03
CA ASP A 222 -17.86 -1.82 3.33
C ASP A 222 -18.37 -3.27 3.28
N LEU A 223 -17.51 -4.24 2.95
CA LEU A 223 -17.83 -5.67 3.01
C LEU A 223 -18.22 -6.10 4.43
N ALA A 224 -17.50 -5.65 5.45
CA ALA A 224 -17.81 -5.99 6.84
C ALA A 224 -19.21 -5.48 7.24
N ARG A 225 -19.61 -4.29 6.79
CA ARG A 225 -20.97 -3.77 7.02
C ARG A 225 -22.03 -4.59 6.30
N THR A 226 -21.76 -5.10 5.09
CA THR A 226 -22.70 -6.01 4.41
C THR A 226 -22.87 -7.36 5.14
N LEU A 227 -21.87 -7.76 5.93
CA LEU A 227 -21.94 -8.93 6.81
C LEU A 227 -22.53 -8.58 8.19
N THR A 228 -23.16 -7.41 8.35
CA THR A 228 -23.76 -6.91 9.60
C THR A 228 -22.78 -6.76 10.77
N LEU A 229 -21.47 -6.70 10.49
CA LEU A 229 -20.46 -6.55 11.53
C LEU A 229 -20.38 -5.12 12.02
N ARG A 230 -20.22 -4.97 13.34
CA ARG A 230 -19.91 -3.68 13.94
C ARG A 230 -18.48 -3.28 13.60
N VAL A 231 -18.34 -2.33 12.67
CA VAL A 231 -17.04 -1.73 12.31
C VAL A 231 -16.78 -0.50 13.17
N ARG A 232 -15.62 -0.45 13.84
CA ARG A 232 -15.22 0.69 14.68
C ARG A 232 -13.84 1.20 14.29
N GLU A 233 -13.78 2.48 13.97
CA GLU A 233 -12.52 3.21 13.88
C GLU A 233 -12.13 3.67 15.30
N CYS A 234 -11.10 3.06 15.89
CA CYS A 234 -10.69 3.37 17.25
C CYS A 234 -9.21 3.10 17.47
N ARG A 235 -8.64 3.71 18.52
CA ARG A 235 -7.27 3.39 18.95
C ARG A 235 -7.19 1.93 19.32
N VAL A 236 -6.18 1.24 18.81
CA VAL A 236 -5.93 -0.18 19.10
C VAL A 236 -4.66 -0.29 19.94
N PRO A 237 -4.77 -0.44 21.27
CA PRO A 237 -3.62 -0.74 22.12
C PRO A 237 -2.93 -2.04 21.67
N VAL A 238 -1.61 -2.14 21.82
CA VAL A 238 -0.88 -3.39 21.53
C VAL A 238 -1.50 -4.60 22.26
N ARG A 239 -1.93 -4.42 23.51
CA ARG A 239 -2.63 -5.48 24.27
C ARG A 239 -3.91 -5.98 23.61
N GLU A 240 -4.66 -5.12 22.92
CA GLU A 240 -5.90 -5.52 22.23
C GLU A 240 -5.57 -6.31 20.96
N LEU A 241 -4.51 -5.92 20.23
CA LEU A 241 -4.00 -6.72 19.11
C LEU A 241 -3.54 -8.10 19.59
N LEU A 242 -2.77 -8.17 20.67
CA LEU A 242 -2.26 -9.44 21.20
C LEU A 242 -3.36 -10.36 21.77
N ALA A 243 -4.48 -9.78 22.21
CA ALA A 243 -5.64 -10.50 22.72
C ALA A 243 -6.73 -10.70 21.65
N ALA A 244 -6.46 -10.41 20.38
CA ALA A 244 -7.44 -10.48 19.30
C ALA A 244 -7.99 -11.91 19.09
N GLU A 245 -9.25 -12.01 18.68
CA GLU A 245 -9.85 -13.25 18.16
C GLU A 245 -9.32 -13.52 16.75
N GLU A 246 -9.23 -12.48 15.93
CA GLU A 246 -8.57 -12.51 14.62
C GLU A 246 -7.87 -11.18 14.37
N ALA A 247 -6.81 -11.18 13.56
CA ALA A 247 -6.21 -9.96 13.06
C ALA A 247 -5.79 -10.17 11.61
N PHE A 248 -5.77 -9.10 10.82
CA PHE A 248 -5.32 -9.17 9.44
C PHE A 248 -4.82 -7.80 8.96
N CYS A 249 -3.92 -7.82 7.98
CA CYS A 249 -3.47 -6.64 7.28
C CYS A 249 -4.05 -6.57 5.88
N THR A 250 -4.18 -5.34 5.36
CA THR A 250 -4.77 -5.09 4.05
C THR A 250 -3.96 -4.15 3.19
N SER A 251 -3.78 -4.46 1.90
CA SER A 251 -3.23 -3.53 0.90
C SER A 251 -3.78 -3.86 -0.48
N SER A 252 -3.62 -2.96 -1.46
CA SER A 252 -4.09 -3.24 -2.83
C SER A 252 -3.33 -4.39 -3.49
N VAL A 253 -2.07 -4.60 -3.10
CA VAL A 253 -1.20 -5.62 -3.70
C VAL A 253 -1.44 -7.00 -3.07
N VAL A 254 -1.51 -7.06 -1.73
CA VAL A 254 -1.59 -8.32 -0.98
C VAL A 254 -3.02 -8.67 -0.55
N GLU A 255 -3.99 -7.83 -0.88
CA GLU A 255 -5.41 -7.97 -0.55
C GLU A 255 -5.63 -8.02 0.96
N ILE A 256 -6.06 -9.18 1.49
CA ILE A 256 -6.32 -9.44 2.91
C ILE A 256 -5.41 -10.59 3.35
N VAL A 257 -4.44 -10.29 4.23
CA VAL A 257 -3.50 -11.28 4.77
C VAL A 257 -3.77 -11.48 6.27
N PRO A 258 -4.14 -12.70 6.69
CA PRO A 258 -4.35 -12.99 8.11
C PRO A 258 -3.05 -12.83 8.90
N ILE A 259 -3.14 -12.24 10.08
CA ILE A 259 -2.05 -12.14 11.05
C ILE A 259 -2.28 -13.23 12.10
N VAL A 260 -1.45 -14.28 12.04
CA VAL A 260 -1.57 -15.43 12.95
C VAL A 260 -0.55 -15.40 14.07
N ARG A 261 0.43 -14.51 13.98
CA ARG A 261 1.48 -14.33 14.99
C ARG A 261 2.00 -12.91 14.99
N VAL A 262 2.10 -12.31 16.17
CA VAL A 262 2.76 -11.01 16.41
C VAL A 262 4.02 -11.28 17.21
N ASP A 263 5.18 -10.94 16.64
CA ASP A 263 6.49 -11.36 17.12
C ASP A 263 6.52 -12.88 17.36
N ASN A 264 6.66 -13.32 18.61
CA ASN A 264 6.66 -14.75 18.97
C ASN A 264 5.32 -15.22 19.56
N ARG A 265 4.29 -14.36 19.61
CA ARG A 265 3.00 -14.66 20.24
C ARG A 265 1.94 -15.00 19.18
N PRO A 266 1.28 -16.18 19.24
CA PRO A 266 0.17 -16.47 18.35
C PRO A 266 -1.02 -15.54 18.63
N ILE A 267 -1.79 -15.23 17.58
CA ILE A 267 -3.13 -14.66 17.72
C ILE A 267 -4.11 -15.83 17.81
N ALA A 268 -4.91 -15.87 18.89
CA ALA A 268 -5.79 -16.99 19.20
C ALA A 268 -5.08 -18.36 19.07
N ASP A 269 -5.58 -19.24 18.20
CA ASP A 269 -5.04 -20.58 17.94
C ASP A 269 -3.90 -20.60 16.89
N GLY A 270 -3.45 -19.43 16.44
CA GLY A 270 -2.40 -19.29 15.43
C GLY A 270 -2.86 -19.66 14.01
N ARG A 271 -4.17 -19.63 13.73
CA ARG A 271 -4.74 -19.93 12.42
C ARG A 271 -5.54 -18.74 11.88
N CYS A 272 -5.83 -18.78 10.58
CA CYS A 272 -6.73 -17.80 9.97
C CYS A 272 -8.16 -18.04 10.47
N GLY A 273 -8.74 -17.04 11.14
CA GLY A 273 -10.11 -17.14 11.63
C GLY A 273 -11.17 -17.05 10.54
N ALA A 274 -12.40 -17.41 10.92
CA ALA A 274 -13.53 -17.60 10.01
C ALA A 274 -14.01 -16.27 9.40
N LEU A 275 -13.99 -15.17 10.17
CA LEU A 275 -14.40 -13.87 9.65
C LEU A 275 -13.41 -13.36 8.60
N THR A 276 -12.11 -13.49 8.85
CA THR A 276 -11.06 -13.12 7.89
C THR A 276 -11.24 -13.91 6.59
N ARG A 277 -11.60 -15.20 6.66
CA ARG A 277 -11.94 -16.02 5.48
C ARG A 277 -13.15 -15.50 4.72
N GLN A 278 -14.23 -15.18 5.43
CA GLN A 278 -15.43 -14.63 4.80
C GLN A 278 -15.13 -13.31 4.08
N LEU A 279 -14.33 -12.43 4.69
CA LEU A 279 -13.89 -11.18 4.06
C LEU A 279 -13.00 -11.43 2.84
N GLN A 280 -12.09 -12.41 2.89
CA GLN A 280 -11.30 -12.83 1.72
C GLN A 280 -12.19 -13.28 0.56
N LEU A 281 -13.24 -14.08 0.83
CA LEU A 281 -14.19 -14.54 -0.18
C LEU A 281 -14.99 -13.37 -0.77
N GLY A 282 -15.49 -12.47 0.08
CA GLY A 282 -16.19 -11.26 -0.35
C GLY A 282 -15.33 -10.33 -1.20
N TYR A 283 -14.06 -10.14 -0.81
CA TYR A 283 -13.09 -9.38 -1.60
C TYR A 283 -12.86 -10.02 -2.97
N ARG A 284 -12.64 -11.34 -3.01
CA ARG A 284 -12.41 -12.08 -4.26
C ARG A 284 -13.61 -12.00 -5.21
N ALA A 285 -14.83 -12.10 -4.69
CA ALA A 285 -16.04 -11.91 -5.47
C ALA A 285 -16.14 -10.48 -6.06
N ARG A 286 -15.71 -9.46 -5.30
CA ARG A 286 -15.72 -8.07 -5.77
C ARG A 286 -14.71 -7.82 -6.88
N VAL A 287 -13.52 -8.41 -6.78
CA VAL A 287 -12.47 -8.32 -7.81
C VAL A 287 -12.85 -9.11 -9.06
N GLY A 288 -13.40 -10.32 -8.90
CA GLY A 288 -13.81 -11.15 -10.04
C GLY A 288 -14.94 -10.55 -10.88
N ARG A 289 -15.74 -9.64 -10.32
CA ARG A 289 -16.74 -8.84 -11.06
C ARG A 289 -16.14 -7.64 -11.83
N ALA A 290 -14.88 -7.31 -11.56
CA ALA A 290 -14.16 -6.20 -12.18
C ALA A 290 -13.08 -6.67 -13.17
N SER A 291 -12.94 -8.00 -13.35
CA SER A 291 -11.98 -8.66 -14.24
C SER A 291 -12.68 -9.25 -15.46
#